data_AF-A0A2N1V3V6-F1
#
_entry.id   AF-A0A2N1V3V6-F1
#
_cell.length_a   1.000
_cell.length_b   1.000
_cell.length_c   1.000
_cell.angle_alpha   90.00
_cell.angle_beta   90.00
_cell.angle_gamma   90.00
#
_symmetry.space_group_name_H-M   'P 1'
#
loop_
_entity.id
_entity.type
_entity.pdbx_description
1 polymer ?
#
loop_
_entity_poly.entity_id
_entity_poly.type
_entity_poly.pdbx_seq_one_letter_code
_entity_poly.pdbx_strand_id
1 'polypeptide(L)'
;MKYIYLLLFLVCLNQLDAKFEMGVNLVNDGAFTNIINHTVRYSNATGYNKFGWPTSDFDLVLMDGRPAAEWTGNIDDPEEYRVDYSGTYKASFLGLAEVTASGTNVTLENLSYDNLTNTTYFELIIGGHGEPNHGLVFLSFKDTRISPKAMNNSGVSMLKVMRPGYELDTKKTFTDKYIALCKAADFACYRFYNVQNIWEGEPVYPAKTTWDNRKTPLDVAQENMQGLNNKRDGWCWEYIVELSNILDKDIWINIHMSCDSTYVTELAKFLQSNLNSNINIYVENSNEVWSPTQLTHGPYNKAEADNYGITFDQNYARRTVELSNWFGSVFGSAAINNRIRVILAGQHAYNGRSDIQLNYINDNFGEPRDYIYATSTALYFQTDSPNSDNLKTINDGMITDISKQLNDSQLGTYRLNHINKAKNWGLVGGCTSYEGGPHVPSGGGLTNLGNLINSHRTKEMGNVIKYNYQEGWENIGGGLAMHFTLASSYNRYGCWGLTDDYTNPDRNYKMKAIRDIISTKTGIESQPIEDVINLSPNPTEGVLQLVLEKQLDEISVVDINGTTLFQIDTKVGSRRIDMSAFPSGVYFLKYKDSGVWGSTKIQLSK
;
A
#
# COMPACT_ATOMS: atom_id res chain seq x y z
N MET A 1 44.03 -46.51 -10.63
CA MET A 1 42.57 -46.51 -10.77
C MET A 1 41.99 -45.59 -9.70
N LYS A 2 41.56 -44.39 -10.08
CA LYS A 2 40.85 -43.46 -9.20
C LYS A 2 39.35 -43.68 -9.42
N TYR A 3 38.65 -44.18 -8.40
CA TYR A 3 37.20 -44.23 -8.41
C TYR A 3 36.67 -42.84 -8.02
N ILE A 4 36.01 -42.18 -8.98
CA ILE A 4 35.22 -40.98 -8.74
C ILE A 4 33.81 -41.48 -8.38
N TYR A 5 33.39 -41.28 -7.14
CA TYR A 5 32.00 -41.43 -6.75
C TYR A 5 31.24 -40.17 -7.19
N LEU A 6 30.36 -40.34 -8.17
CA LEU A 6 29.41 -39.32 -8.62
C LEU A 6 28.29 -39.24 -7.55
N LEU A 7 28.29 -38.17 -6.73
CA LEU A 7 27.14 -37.83 -5.91
C LEU A 7 26.01 -37.35 -6.84
N LEU A 8 24.96 -38.17 -7.01
CA LEU A 8 23.69 -37.69 -7.55
C LEU A 8 23.00 -36.89 -6.44
N PHE A 9 23.01 -35.57 -6.56
CA PHE A 9 22.01 -34.73 -5.92
C PHE A 9 20.70 -34.92 -6.70
N LEU A 10 19.78 -35.75 -6.19
CA LEU A 10 18.37 -35.57 -6.53
C LEU A 10 17.91 -34.29 -5.85
N VAL A 11 18.03 -33.17 -6.57
CA VAL A 11 17.19 -32.01 -6.31
C VAL A 11 15.79 -32.44 -6.76
N CYS A 12 14.94 -32.83 -5.81
CA CYS A 12 13.52 -32.72 -6.05
C CYS A 12 13.28 -31.23 -6.31
N LEU A 13 13.20 -30.85 -7.59
CA LEU A 13 12.50 -29.66 -8.01
C LEU A 13 11.06 -29.88 -7.56
N ASN A 14 10.78 -29.57 -6.29
CA ASN A 14 9.48 -29.00 -6.00
C ASN A 14 9.39 -27.84 -6.98
N GLN A 15 8.42 -27.89 -7.90
CA GLN A 15 7.89 -26.65 -8.44
C GLN A 15 7.70 -25.77 -7.20
N LEU A 16 8.54 -24.76 -7.05
CA LEU A 16 8.20 -23.62 -6.23
C LEU A 16 6.95 -23.10 -6.93
N ASP A 17 5.79 -23.56 -6.48
CA ASP A 17 4.52 -22.98 -6.90
C ASP A 17 4.70 -21.48 -6.81
N ALA A 18 4.42 -20.78 -7.91
CA ALA A 18 4.61 -19.34 -7.98
C ALA A 18 3.87 -18.73 -6.78
N LYS A 19 4.61 -18.08 -5.89
CA LYS A 19 4.07 -17.48 -4.67
C LYS A 19 2.95 -16.53 -5.10
N PHE A 20 1.75 -16.71 -4.57
CA PHE A 20 0.67 -15.78 -4.83
C PHE A 20 1.04 -14.37 -4.38
N GLU A 21 0.90 -13.42 -5.30
CA GLU A 21 1.33 -12.05 -5.12
C GLU A 21 0.15 -11.18 -4.70
N MET A 22 0.30 -10.52 -3.55
CA MET A 22 -0.60 -9.47 -3.11
C MET A 22 0.09 -8.11 -3.23
N GLY A 23 -0.66 -7.12 -3.68
CA GLY A 23 -0.30 -5.72 -3.59
C GLY A 23 -1.31 -4.92 -2.77
N VAL A 24 -1.04 -3.62 -2.65
CA VAL A 24 -1.95 -2.67 -2.00
C VAL A 24 -1.93 -1.31 -2.69
N ASN A 25 -3.08 -0.62 -2.71
CA ASN A 25 -3.10 0.76 -3.15
C ASN A 25 -2.60 1.67 -2.03
N LEU A 26 -1.66 2.55 -2.35
CA LEU A 26 -1.07 3.48 -1.38
C LEU A 26 -2.04 4.57 -0.95
N VAL A 27 -1.72 5.23 0.16
CA VAL A 27 -2.44 6.39 0.69
C VAL A 27 -1.49 7.50 1.05
N ASN A 28 -2.03 8.70 1.22
CA ASN A 28 -1.25 9.87 1.61
C ASN A 28 -1.05 9.97 3.13
N ASP A 29 -1.85 9.28 3.96
CA ASP A 29 -1.83 9.37 5.41
C ASP A 29 -0.44 9.17 6.03
N GLY A 30 0.07 10.21 6.69
CA GLY A 30 1.38 10.18 7.34
C GLY A 30 2.59 10.11 6.40
N ALA A 31 2.41 10.19 5.08
CA ALA A 31 3.46 9.95 4.09
C ALA A 31 4.67 10.86 4.26
N PHE A 32 4.48 12.18 4.19
CA PHE A 32 5.59 13.13 4.12
C PHE A 32 6.04 13.63 5.50
N THR A 33 7.35 13.83 5.64
CA THR A 33 7.93 14.51 6.81
C THR A 33 7.49 15.97 6.87
N ASN A 34 7.41 16.65 5.72
CA ASN A 34 6.82 17.99 5.59
C ASN A 34 5.31 17.87 5.34
N ILE A 35 4.49 18.21 6.33
CA ILE A 35 3.03 18.07 6.21
C ILE A 35 2.42 19.05 5.20
N ILE A 36 3.13 20.11 4.80
CA ILE A 36 2.67 21.00 3.73
C ILE A 36 2.41 20.23 2.42
N ASN A 37 3.08 19.09 2.21
CA ASN A 37 2.80 18.21 1.07
C ASN A 37 1.38 17.65 1.04
N HIS A 38 0.60 17.73 2.12
CA HIS A 38 -0.75 17.16 2.24
C HIS A 38 -1.86 18.21 2.12
N THR A 39 -1.55 19.50 1.89
CA THR A 39 -2.59 20.52 1.93
C THR A 39 -2.31 21.70 1.01
N VAL A 40 -3.38 22.13 0.34
CA VAL A 40 -3.47 23.35 -0.47
C VAL A 40 -4.67 24.19 -0.06
N ARG A 41 -5.18 23.97 1.16
CA ARG A 41 -6.40 24.60 1.68
C ARG A 41 -6.12 26.04 2.14
N TYR A 42 -5.71 26.86 1.18
CA TYR A 42 -5.52 28.28 1.34
C TYR A 42 -6.84 29.03 1.22
N SER A 43 -7.00 30.06 2.04
CA SER A 43 -8.06 31.06 1.91
C SER A 43 -7.47 32.46 2.05
N ASN A 44 -8.22 33.47 1.61
CA ASN A 44 -7.83 34.89 1.65
C ASN A 44 -6.60 35.31 0.81
N ALA A 45 -5.86 34.34 0.24
CA ALA A 45 -4.84 34.63 -0.77
C ALA A 45 -5.48 35.25 -2.03
N THR A 46 -4.84 36.30 -2.55
CA THR A 46 -5.28 37.02 -3.77
C THR A 46 -4.59 36.53 -5.03
N GLY A 47 -3.58 35.66 -4.90
CA GLY A 47 -2.86 35.07 -6.01
C GLY A 47 -1.85 34.03 -5.55
N TYR A 48 -1.35 33.26 -6.51
CA TYR A 48 -0.34 32.22 -6.30
C TYR A 48 0.73 32.31 -7.37
N ASN A 49 1.97 31.98 -7.03
CA ASN A 49 3.05 31.90 -8.01
C ASN A 49 3.01 30.57 -8.79
N LYS A 50 3.94 30.37 -9.72
CA LYS A 50 3.98 29.17 -10.58
C LYS A 50 4.09 27.83 -9.83
N PHE A 51 4.56 27.84 -8.58
CA PHE A 51 4.68 26.67 -7.72
C PHE A 51 3.51 26.54 -6.72
N GLY A 52 2.52 27.43 -6.77
CA GLY A 52 1.36 27.44 -5.88
C GLY A 52 1.55 28.16 -4.56
N TRP A 53 2.66 28.88 -4.34
CA TRP A 53 2.85 29.67 -3.11
C TRP A 53 1.99 30.94 -3.13
N PRO A 54 1.30 31.29 -2.03
CA PRO A 54 0.54 32.54 -1.93
C PRO A 54 1.40 33.78 -2.19
N THR A 55 0.90 34.72 -2.99
CA THR A 55 1.57 36.00 -3.30
C THR A 55 1.00 37.18 -2.50
N SER A 56 0.30 36.88 -1.41
CA SER A 56 -0.31 37.82 -0.47
C SER A 56 -0.50 37.13 0.88
N ASP A 57 -1.07 37.85 1.84
CA ASP A 57 -1.61 37.32 3.09
C ASP A 57 -2.61 36.21 2.80
N PHE A 58 -2.65 35.23 3.69
CA PHE A 58 -3.45 34.02 3.52
C PHE A 58 -3.70 33.35 4.87
N ASP A 59 -4.74 32.53 4.90
CA ASP A 59 -4.93 31.53 5.95
C ASP A 59 -4.76 30.14 5.34
N LEU A 60 -4.37 29.18 6.17
CA LEU A 60 -4.09 27.81 5.77
C LEU A 60 -4.76 26.84 6.76
N VAL A 61 -5.57 25.92 6.24
CA VAL A 61 -5.94 24.71 7.00
C VAL A 61 -4.78 23.72 6.90
N LEU A 62 -3.91 23.72 7.90
CA LEU A 62 -2.70 22.89 7.92
C LEU A 62 -3.07 21.41 7.98
N MET A 63 -3.96 21.05 8.91
CA MET A 63 -4.46 19.69 9.05
C MET A 63 -5.88 19.68 9.61
N ASP A 64 -6.65 18.67 9.22
CA ASP A 64 -7.92 18.32 9.83
C ASP A 64 -7.90 16.80 10.05
N GLY A 65 -7.43 16.39 11.22
CA GLY A 65 -7.26 14.98 11.60
C GLY A 65 -8.48 14.37 12.28
N ARG A 66 -9.62 15.08 12.27
CA ARG A 66 -10.83 14.66 12.98
C ARG A 66 -11.46 13.41 12.35
N PRO A 67 -11.95 12.45 13.15
CA PRO A 67 -12.74 11.34 12.63
C PRO A 67 -14.03 11.84 11.98
N ALA A 68 -14.57 11.02 11.08
CA ALA A 68 -15.76 11.39 10.31
C ALA A 68 -16.94 11.76 11.22
N ALA A 69 -17.64 12.81 10.80
CA ALA A 69 -18.80 13.42 11.45
C ALA A 69 -18.54 14.21 12.73
N GLU A 70 -17.30 14.25 13.26
CA GLU A 70 -17.02 14.95 14.54
C GLU A 70 -17.40 16.43 14.49
N TRP A 71 -17.33 17.07 13.31
CA TRP A 71 -17.77 18.44 13.07
C TRP A 71 -19.27 18.68 13.32
N THR A 72 -20.08 17.62 13.42
CA THR A 72 -21.50 17.67 13.81
C THR A 72 -21.75 17.26 15.26
N GLY A 73 -20.70 17.00 16.03
CA GLY A 73 -20.78 16.55 17.42
C GLY A 73 -21.01 15.05 17.61
N ASN A 74 -20.90 14.24 16.55
CA ASN A 74 -21.01 12.78 16.61
C ASN A 74 -19.81 12.13 15.91
N ILE A 75 -19.38 10.94 16.35
CA ILE A 75 -18.34 10.18 15.64
C ILE A 75 -18.96 8.88 15.11
N ASP A 76 -18.70 8.58 13.85
CA ASP A 76 -19.21 7.35 13.22
C ASP A 76 -18.61 6.08 13.83
N ASP A 77 -17.33 6.13 14.17
CA ASP A 77 -16.59 5.03 14.77
C ASP A 77 -17.05 4.80 16.22
N PRO A 78 -17.57 3.61 16.58
CA PRO A 78 -17.99 3.28 17.94
C PRO A 78 -16.89 3.39 19.00
N GLU A 79 -15.62 3.32 18.61
CA GLU A 79 -14.49 3.50 19.52
C GLU A 79 -14.11 4.98 19.73
N GLU A 80 -14.79 5.90 19.04
CA GLU A 80 -14.48 7.34 19.02
C GLU A 80 -12.99 7.61 18.74
N TYR A 81 -12.41 6.78 17.87
CA TYR A 81 -10.97 6.69 17.74
C TYR A 81 -10.37 7.92 17.04
N ARG A 82 -9.26 8.41 17.61
CA ARG A 82 -8.50 9.55 17.08
C ARG A 82 -7.04 9.16 16.92
N VAL A 83 -6.52 9.31 15.70
CA VAL A 83 -5.09 9.19 15.43
C VAL A 83 -4.34 10.28 16.18
N ASP A 84 -3.19 9.93 16.77
CA ASP A 84 -2.42 10.89 17.54
C ASP A 84 -1.56 11.79 16.64
N TYR A 85 -1.91 13.08 16.61
CA TYR A 85 -1.17 14.15 15.93
C TYR A 85 -0.31 15.00 16.89
N SER A 86 -0.18 14.62 18.15
CA SER A 86 0.51 15.43 19.17
C SER A 86 2.02 15.52 18.92
N GLY A 87 2.60 16.62 19.40
CA GLY A 87 4.04 16.86 19.40
C GLY A 87 4.42 18.24 18.90
N THR A 88 5.73 18.49 18.84
CA THR A 88 6.33 19.72 18.33
C THR A 88 6.59 19.59 16.83
N TYR A 89 5.93 20.43 16.03
CA TYR A 89 6.16 20.54 14.60
C TYR A 89 7.09 21.73 14.34
N LYS A 90 8.27 21.44 13.78
CA LYS A 90 9.26 22.47 13.46
C LYS A 90 8.94 23.09 12.12
N ALA A 91 8.83 24.41 12.06
CA ALA A 91 8.42 25.10 10.86
C ALA A 91 9.39 26.20 10.43
N SER A 92 9.45 26.44 9.12
CA SER A 92 10.15 27.58 8.55
C SER A 92 9.56 27.99 7.21
N PHE A 93 9.76 29.24 6.80
CA PHE A 93 9.46 29.73 5.45
C PHE A 93 10.41 30.84 5.04
N LEU A 94 10.55 31.06 3.72
CA LEU A 94 11.26 32.20 3.18
C LEU A 94 10.35 33.44 3.14
N GLY A 95 10.84 34.52 3.72
CA GLY A 95 10.12 35.78 3.91
C GLY A 95 9.84 36.07 5.39
N LEU A 96 8.98 37.05 5.63
CA LEU A 96 8.49 37.44 6.95
C LEU A 96 6.97 37.51 6.93
N ALA A 97 6.34 37.17 8.04
CA ALA A 97 4.92 37.39 8.27
C ALA A 97 4.66 37.46 9.77
N GLU A 98 3.56 38.10 10.15
CA GLU A 98 2.92 37.83 11.43
C GLU A 98 2.18 36.49 11.31
N VAL A 99 2.60 35.50 12.12
CA VAL A 99 2.03 34.15 12.09
C VAL A 99 1.26 33.90 13.37
N THR A 100 0.03 33.44 13.22
CA THR A 100 -0.78 32.96 14.34
C THR A 100 -1.28 31.54 14.05
N ALA A 101 -1.43 30.75 15.12
CA ALA A 101 -2.04 29.43 15.06
C ALA A 101 -3.37 29.44 15.81
N SER A 102 -4.36 28.73 15.28
CA SER A 102 -5.63 28.47 15.95
C SER A 102 -6.11 27.05 15.64
N GLY A 103 -7.13 26.59 16.38
CA GLY A 103 -7.62 25.22 16.29
C GLY A 103 -7.75 24.60 17.67
N THR A 104 -7.59 23.29 17.75
CA THR A 104 -7.76 22.52 18.99
C THR A 104 -6.41 22.25 19.64
N ASN A 105 -6.21 22.70 20.88
CA ASN A 105 -5.01 22.42 21.67
C ASN A 105 -3.69 22.67 20.90
N VAL A 106 -3.64 23.77 20.14
CA VAL A 106 -2.47 24.20 19.38
C VAL A 106 -1.94 25.53 19.88
N THR A 107 -0.63 25.61 20.10
CA THR A 107 0.09 26.85 20.38
C THR A 107 1.21 27.07 19.36
N LEU A 108 1.53 28.35 19.12
CA LEU A 108 2.66 28.76 18.31
C LEU A 108 3.73 29.33 19.24
N GLU A 109 4.94 28.80 19.12
CA GLU A 109 6.08 29.14 19.97
C GLU A 109 7.31 29.49 19.13
N ASN A 110 8.29 30.14 19.75
CA ASN A 110 9.62 30.37 19.18
C ASN A 110 9.63 31.07 17.79
N LEU A 111 8.65 31.94 17.53
CA LEU A 111 8.60 32.73 16.30
C LEU A 111 9.80 33.69 16.23
N SER A 112 10.64 33.52 15.23
CA SER A 112 11.83 34.33 15.02
C SER A 112 12.12 34.51 13.54
N TYR A 113 12.76 35.62 13.19
CA TYR A 113 13.18 35.90 11.81
C TYR A 113 14.70 36.09 11.75
N ASP A 114 15.34 35.36 10.84
CA ASP A 114 16.75 35.53 10.51
C ASP A 114 16.89 36.38 9.23
N ASN A 115 17.46 37.57 9.41
CA ASN A 115 17.67 38.52 8.33
C ASN A 115 18.76 38.11 7.33
N LEU A 116 19.72 37.27 7.73
CA LEU A 116 20.79 36.83 6.84
C LEU A 116 20.29 35.81 5.82
N THR A 117 19.41 34.92 6.25
CA THR A 117 18.86 33.84 5.42
C THR A 117 17.48 34.17 4.84
N ASN A 118 16.89 35.31 5.21
CA ASN A 118 15.51 35.68 4.86
C ASN A 118 14.51 34.58 5.22
N THR A 119 14.68 34.00 6.41
CA THR A 119 13.89 32.85 6.87
C THR A 119 13.22 33.16 8.20
N THR A 120 11.92 32.93 8.28
CA THR A 120 11.20 32.90 9.55
C THR A 120 11.08 31.46 10.03
N TYR A 121 11.28 31.26 11.34
CA TYR A 121 11.17 29.99 12.05
C TYR A 121 10.10 30.08 13.12
N PHE A 122 9.39 28.99 13.37
CA PHE A 122 8.47 28.85 14.50
C PHE A 122 8.24 27.37 14.80
N GLU A 123 7.66 27.09 15.95
CA GLU A 123 7.22 25.76 16.34
C GLU A 123 5.71 25.77 16.59
N LEU A 124 5.04 24.70 16.16
CA LEU A 124 3.65 24.44 16.54
C LEU A 124 3.65 23.30 17.55
N ILE A 125 3.08 23.55 18.73
CA ILE A 125 2.88 22.53 19.75
C ILE A 125 1.43 22.07 19.65
N ILE A 126 1.25 20.80 19.27
CA ILE A 126 -0.07 20.18 19.19
C ILE A 126 -0.19 19.21 20.37
N GLY A 127 -1.22 19.37 21.18
CA GLY A 127 -1.54 18.48 22.30
C GLY A 127 -2.99 18.01 22.27
N GLY A 128 -3.49 17.57 23.42
CA GLY A 128 -4.91 17.20 23.57
C GLY A 128 -5.31 15.91 22.86
N HIS A 129 -4.40 14.93 22.73
CA HIS A 129 -4.77 13.61 22.24
C HIS A 129 -5.90 13.02 23.09
N GLY A 130 -6.97 12.58 22.43
CA GLY A 130 -8.18 12.06 23.05
C GLY A 130 -9.29 13.11 23.23
N GLU A 131 -8.99 14.40 23.15
CA GLU A 131 -9.98 15.47 23.26
C GLU A 131 -10.76 15.68 21.94
N PRO A 132 -11.99 16.23 22.01
CA PRO A 132 -12.77 16.54 20.81
C PRO A 132 -12.02 17.48 19.85
N ASN A 133 -12.11 17.21 18.56
CA ASN A 133 -11.47 17.95 17.48
C ASN A 133 -9.92 17.88 17.47
N HIS A 134 -9.30 16.86 18.06
CA HIS A 134 -7.85 16.63 17.99
C HIS A 134 -7.34 16.66 16.54
N GLY A 135 -6.19 17.29 16.31
CA GLY A 135 -5.59 17.39 14.97
C GLY A 135 -6.28 18.40 14.04
N LEU A 136 -7.07 19.35 14.56
CA LEU A 136 -7.58 20.48 13.79
C LEU A 136 -6.68 21.71 13.97
N VAL A 137 -5.95 22.11 12.92
CA VAL A 137 -4.98 23.22 12.99
C VAL A 137 -5.09 24.16 11.81
N PHE A 138 -5.18 25.45 12.12
CA PHE A 138 -5.18 26.57 11.18
C PHE A 138 -3.98 27.47 11.45
N LEU A 139 -3.44 28.05 10.38
CA LEU A 139 -2.43 29.10 10.43
C LEU A 139 -2.94 30.34 9.70
N SER A 140 -2.66 31.52 10.24
CA SER A 140 -2.88 32.79 9.56
C SER A 140 -1.55 33.51 9.37
N PHE A 141 -1.32 34.00 8.16
CA PHE A 141 -0.13 34.77 7.77
C PHE A 141 -0.58 36.16 7.34
N LYS A 142 -0.22 37.17 8.14
CA LYS A 142 -0.52 38.59 7.89
C LYS A 142 0.76 39.39 7.68
N ASP A 143 0.64 40.54 7.01
CA ASP A 143 1.76 41.42 6.69
C ASP A 143 2.93 40.67 6.01
N THR A 144 2.56 39.73 5.12
CA THR A 144 3.49 38.85 4.43
C THR A 144 4.45 39.66 3.56
N ARG A 145 5.74 39.32 3.61
CA ARG A 145 6.78 39.96 2.82
C ARG A 145 7.77 38.92 2.31
N ILE A 146 7.95 38.82 1.00
CA ILE A 146 8.89 37.86 0.39
C ILE A 146 10.37 38.19 0.72
N SER A 147 10.64 39.44 1.14
CA SER A 147 11.92 39.87 1.71
C SER A 147 11.73 41.10 2.61
N PRO A 148 12.71 41.49 3.47
CA PRO A 148 12.60 42.68 4.32
C PRO A 148 12.28 43.99 3.60
N LYS A 149 12.72 44.08 2.34
CA LYS A 149 12.56 45.26 1.49
C LYS A 149 11.33 45.19 0.58
N ALA A 150 10.64 44.04 0.55
CA ALA A 150 9.44 43.88 -0.25
C ALA A 150 8.28 44.66 0.36
N MET A 151 7.30 44.99 -0.49
CA MET A 151 6.04 45.57 -0.04
C MET A 151 5.31 44.60 0.89
N ASN A 152 4.56 45.13 1.85
CA ASN A 152 3.62 44.33 2.63
C ASN A 152 2.65 43.60 1.70
N ASN A 153 2.14 42.47 2.17
CA ASN A 153 1.21 41.63 1.43
C ASN A 153 1.79 41.08 0.11
N SER A 154 3.09 40.77 0.08
CA SER A 154 3.78 40.18 -1.09
C SER A 154 3.94 38.67 -1.01
N GLY A 155 3.37 38.03 0.01
CA GLY A 155 3.38 36.57 0.19
C GLY A 155 4.67 36.04 0.80
N VAL A 156 4.74 34.70 0.86
CA VAL A 156 5.87 33.93 1.39
C VAL A 156 6.11 32.72 0.49
N SER A 157 7.22 32.00 0.68
CA SER A 157 7.47 30.77 -0.07
C SER A 157 8.22 29.73 0.76
N MET A 158 8.28 28.50 0.25
CA MET A 158 9.03 27.40 0.88
C MET A 158 8.62 27.14 2.33
N LEU A 159 7.32 27.28 2.66
CA LEU A 159 6.82 26.88 3.96
C LEU A 159 7.04 25.39 4.15
N LYS A 160 7.69 25.06 5.26
CA LYS A 160 7.87 23.71 5.76
C LYS A 160 7.24 23.64 7.13
N VAL A 161 6.53 22.56 7.39
CA VAL A 161 6.05 22.20 8.72
C VAL A 161 6.38 20.73 8.91
N MET A 162 7.49 20.48 9.60
CA MET A 162 8.04 19.15 9.79
C MET A 162 7.29 18.44 10.92
N ARG A 163 6.87 17.21 10.67
CA ARG A 163 6.24 16.35 11.69
C ARG A 163 7.17 16.14 12.89
N PRO A 164 6.61 15.84 14.09
CA PRO A 164 7.40 15.55 15.27
C PRO A 164 8.46 14.47 15.01
N GLY A 165 9.68 14.72 15.49
CA GLY A 165 10.83 13.84 15.29
C GLY A 165 11.65 14.11 14.02
N TYR A 166 11.29 15.10 13.20
CA TYR A 166 12.05 15.50 12.01
C TYR A 166 12.55 16.94 12.11
N GLU A 167 13.87 17.12 11.93
CA GLU A 167 14.51 18.43 11.87
C GLU A 167 14.25 19.15 10.53
N LEU A 168 14.36 20.48 10.53
CA LEU A 168 14.13 21.33 9.33
C LEU A 168 15.06 21.02 8.15
N ASP A 169 16.25 20.50 8.44
CA ASP A 169 17.29 20.18 7.47
C ASP A 169 17.33 18.69 7.05
N THR A 170 16.38 17.89 7.57
CA THR A 170 16.25 16.46 7.25
C THR A 170 16.26 16.20 5.75
N LYS A 171 16.86 15.07 5.35
CA LYS A 171 16.86 14.59 3.97
C LYS A 171 15.79 13.55 3.70
N LYS A 172 15.01 13.17 4.72
CA LYS A 172 13.93 12.19 4.56
C LYS A 172 12.71 12.87 3.96
N THR A 173 12.29 12.43 2.77
CA THR A 173 11.01 12.83 2.17
C THR A 173 9.84 12.20 2.93
N PHE A 174 9.93 10.89 3.18
CA PHE A 174 8.87 10.12 3.84
C PHE A 174 9.13 9.92 5.33
N THR A 175 8.06 9.80 6.11
CA THR A 175 8.18 9.46 7.53
C THR A 175 8.59 8.00 7.71
N ASP A 176 9.31 7.73 8.79
CA ASP A 176 9.69 6.37 9.18
C ASP A 176 8.46 5.51 9.47
N LYS A 177 7.41 6.10 10.04
CA LYS A 177 6.13 5.43 10.29
C LYS A 177 5.46 5.00 8.97
N TYR A 178 5.45 5.86 7.96
CA TYR A 178 4.87 5.52 6.66
C TYR A 178 5.67 4.43 5.93
N ILE A 179 7.00 4.51 5.95
CA ILE A 179 7.86 3.45 5.40
C ILE A 179 7.63 2.12 6.13
N ALA A 180 7.51 2.16 7.47
CA ALA A 180 7.20 0.98 8.26
C ALA A 180 5.81 0.41 7.95
N LEU A 181 4.80 1.25 7.72
CA LEU A 181 3.46 0.82 7.30
C LEU A 181 3.49 0.15 5.93
N CYS A 182 4.18 0.73 4.95
CA CYS A 182 4.35 0.10 3.64
C CYS A 182 5.00 -1.28 3.81
N LYS A 183 6.09 -1.35 4.58
CA LYS A 183 6.80 -2.61 4.89
C LYS A 183 6.10 -3.50 5.92
N ALA A 184 4.89 -3.16 6.35
CA ALA A 184 4.15 -3.95 7.33
C ALA A 184 3.75 -5.32 6.77
N ALA A 185 3.66 -5.46 5.45
CA ALA A 185 3.57 -6.74 4.77
C ALA A 185 4.56 -6.77 3.58
N ASP A 186 5.00 -7.97 3.19
CA ASP A 186 5.87 -8.18 2.03
C ASP A 186 5.08 -8.09 0.70
N PHE A 187 4.41 -6.95 0.47
CA PHE A 187 3.64 -6.72 -0.76
C PHE A 187 4.54 -6.85 -1.99
N ALA A 188 4.03 -7.49 -3.03
CA ALA A 188 4.72 -7.64 -4.31
C ALA A 188 4.67 -6.34 -5.13
N CYS A 189 3.56 -5.60 -5.03
CA CYS A 189 3.30 -4.42 -5.84
C CYS A 189 2.57 -3.31 -5.05
N TYR A 190 2.92 -2.05 -5.32
CA TYR A 190 2.19 -0.87 -4.81
C TYR A 190 1.54 -0.11 -5.95
N ARG A 191 0.23 0.11 -5.86
CA ARG A 191 -0.52 0.93 -6.83
C ARG A 191 -0.69 2.35 -6.33
N PHE A 192 -0.37 3.31 -7.19
CA PHE A 192 -0.26 4.72 -6.83
C PHE A 192 -1.51 5.55 -7.16
N TYR A 193 -2.56 4.94 -7.72
CA TYR A 193 -3.73 5.67 -8.24
C TYR A 193 -4.33 6.71 -7.27
N ASN A 194 -4.44 6.36 -5.98
CA ASN A 194 -4.94 7.21 -4.89
C ASN A 194 -4.10 8.49 -4.72
N VAL A 195 -2.78 8.37 -4.83
CA VAL A 195 -1.86 9.49 -4.61
C VAL A 195 -1.53 10.24 -5.91
N GLN A 196 -1.93 9.73 -7.08
CA GLN A 196 -1.75 10.39 -8.37
C GLN A 196 -2.87 11.38 -8.72
N ASN A 197 -3.95 11.45 -7.92
CA ASN A 197 -5.18 12.17 -8.22
C ASN A 197 -5.83 11.74 -9.55
N ILE A 198 -5.91 10.43 -9.79
CA ILE A 198 -6.50 9.89 -11.03
C ILE A 198 -8.01 10.09 -11.08
N TRP A 199 -8.66 10.12 -9.92
CA TRP A 199 -10.11 10.23 -9.81
C TRP A 199 -10.64 11.58 -10.29
N GLU A 200 -9.94 12.68 -9.98
CA GLU A 200 -10.40 14.05 -10.24
C GLU A 200 -9.45 14.85 -11.13
N GLY A 201 -8.30 14.28 -11.49
CA GLY A 201 -7.23 14.98 -12.18
C GLY A 201 -7.40 15.10 -13.69
N GLU A 202 -8.45 14.50 -14.28
CA GLU A 202 -8.67 14.58 -15.73
C GLU A 202 -9.22 15.97 -16.12
N PRO A 203 -8.62 16.68 -17.09
CA PRO A 203 -9.18 17.91 -17.63
C PRO A 203 -10.41 17.60 -18.51
N VAL A 204 -11.10 18.65 -18.97
CA VAL A 204 -12.23 18.49 -19.91
C VAL A 204 -11.71 18.31 -21.34
N TYR A 205 -12.21 17.31 -22.07
CA TYR A 205 -11.90 17.11 -23.48
C TYR A 205 -12.26 18.37 -24.32
N PRO A 206 -11.42 18.82 -25.28
CA PRO A 206 -10.24 18.14 -25.83
C PRO A 206 -8.91 18.53 -25.18
N ALA A 207 -8.91 19.17 -24.00
CA ALA A 207 -7.67 19.57 -23.34
C ALA A 207 -6.77 18.33 -23.07
N LYS A 208 -5.46 18.54 -23.21
CA LYS A 208 -4.44 17.52 -23.00
C LYS A 208 -3.52 17.92 -21.85
N THR A 209 -3.05 16.93 -21.11
CA THR A 209 -2.03 17.09 -20.07
C THR A 209 -0.66 16.85 -20.71
N THR A 210 0.22 17.83 -20.62
CA THR A 210 1.56 17.81 -21.22
C THR A 210 2.63 17.65 -20.14
N TRP A 211 3.81 17.12 -20.49
CA TRP A 211 4.88 16.82 -19.52
C TRP A 211 5.26 18.03 -18.67
N ASP A 212 5.32 19.22 -19.27
CA ASP A 212 5.69 20.46 -18.56
C ASP A 212 4.67 20.89 -17.49
N ASN A 213 3.43 20.40 -17.59
CA ASN A 213 2.37 20.65 -16.61
C ASN A 213 2.35 19.66 -15.45
N ARG A 214 3.27 18.67 -15.43
CA ARG A 214 3.34 17.68 -14.36
C ARG A 214 3.65 18.31 -13.00
N LYS A 215 3.33 17.55 -11.95
CA LYS A 215 3.85 17.83 -10.60
C LYS A 215 5.36 17.64 -10.50
N THR A 216 6.01 18.46 -9.69
CA THR A 216 7.43 18.38 -9.33
C THR A 216 7.61 18.56 -7.81
N PRO A 217 8.78 18.21 -7.24
CA PRO A 217 9.10 18.48 -5.84
C PRO A 217 9.16 19.98 -5.47
N LEU A 218 9.16 20.89 -6.44
CA LEU A 218 9.16 22.33 -6.20
C LEU A 218 7.76 22.90 -5.96
N ASP A 219 6.73 22.17 -6.35
CA ASP A 219 5.34 22.56 -6.12
C ASP A 219 5.02 22.52 -4.62
N VAL A 220 4.19 23.46 -4.16
CA VAL A 220 3.92 23.72 -2.74
C VAL A 220 3.47 22.48 -1.97
N ALA A 221 2.64 21.65 -2.59
CA ALA A 221 2.09 20.45 -1.97
C ALA A 221 2.04 19.30 -2.98
N GLN A 222 1.76 18.08 -2.55
CA GLN A 222 1.61 16.87 -3.40
C GLN A 222 0.14 16.44 -3.52
N GLU A 223 -0.72 17.43 -3.73
CA GLU A 223 -2.18 17.32 -3.88
C GLU A 223 -2.65 18.00 -5.17
N ASN A 224 -3.92 17.83 -5.53
CA ASN A 224 -4.53 18.56 -6.65
C ASN A 224 -4.37 20.08 -6.47
N MET A 225 -3.70 20.74 -7.41
CA MET A 225 -3.40 22.18 -7.38
C MET A 225 -4.09 22.95 -8.50
N GLN A 226 -5.17 22.41 -9.08
CA GLN A 226 -5.87 23.05 -10.19
C GLN A 226 -6.25 24.50 -9.85
N GLY A 227 -6.76 24.73 -8.63
CA GLY A 227 -7.17 26.05 -8.16
C GLY A 227 -6.02 27.04 -7.89
N LEU A 228 -4.76 26.56 -7.85
CA LEU A 228 -3.59 27.40 -7.57
C LEU A 228 -2.79 27.72 -8.84
N ASN A 229 -2.47 26.71 -9.64
CA ASN A 229 -1.59 26.83 -10.80
C ASN A 229 -1.95 25.89 -11.96
N ASN A 230 -3.21 25.41 -12.02
CA ASN A 230 -3.73 24.48 -13.03
C ASN A 230 -3.10 23.08 -13.06
N LYS A 231 -2.20 22.73 -12.13
CA LYS A 231 -1.65 21.38 -12.02
C LYS A 231 -2.64 20.46 -11.33
N ARG A 232 -3.09 19.42 -12.03
CA ARG A 232 -4.13 18.51 -11.55
C ARG A 232 -3.58 17.25 -10.86
N ASP A 233 -2.34 16.88 -11.13
CA ASP A 233 -1.71 15.71 -10.53
C ASP A 233 -1.60 15.80 -9.00
N GLY A 234 -1.61 14.64 -8.34
CA GLY A 234 -1.27 14.50 -6.92
C GLY A 234 0.25 14.51 -6.70
N TRP A 235 0.81 13.37 -6.32
CA TRP A 235 2.23 13.16 -6.13
C TRP A 235 3.01 13.28 -7.43
N CYS A 236 4.20 13.89 -7.34
CA CYS A 236 5.16 13.90 -8.42
C CYS A 236 5.85 12.55 -8.62
N TRP A 237 6.31 12.31 -9.85
CA TRP A 237 7.00 11.08 -10.23
C TRP A 237 8.31 10.87 -9.48
N GLU A 238 8.99 11.94 -9.08
CA GLU A 238 10.20 11.88 -8.24
C GLU A 238 9.93 11.17 -6.92
N TYR A 239 8.82 11.50 -6.24
CA TYR A 239 8.45 10.86 -4.97
C TYR A 239 7.93 9.44 -5.15
N ILE A 240 7.19 9.17 -6.23
CA ILE A 240 6.79 7.81 -6.60
C ILE A 240 8.04 6.94 -6.79
N VAL A 241 9.04 7.40 -7.54
CA VAL A 241 10.31 6.69 -7.75
C VAL A 241 11.11 6.54 -6.46
N GLU A 242 11.23 7.60 -5.66
CA GLU A 242 11.94 7.56 -4.38
C GLU A 242 11.36 6.48 -3.46
N LEU A 243 10.04 6.48 -3.26
CA LEU A 243 9.37 5.46 -2.43
C LEU A 243 9.58 4.07 -3.02
N SER A 244 9.39 3.91 -4.33
CA SER A 244 9.50 2.62 -4.99
C SER A 244 10.90 2.03 -4.87
N ASN A 245 11.95 2.84 -4.98
CA ASN A 245 13.33 2.41 -4.77
C ASN A 245 13.64 2.09 -3.30
N ILE A 246 13.00 2.75 -2.33
CA ILE A 246 13.12 2.43 -0.88
C ILE A 246 12.48 1.07 -0.55
N LEU A 247 11.36 0.77 -1.21
CA LEU A 247 10.60 -0.46 -1.01
C LEU A 247 11.16 -1.63 -1.83
N ASP A 248 11.75 -1.35 -2.98
CA ASP A 248 12.28 -2.31 -3.96
C ASP A 248 11.21 -3.33 -4.40
N LYS A 249 10.02 -2.80 -4.75
CA LYS A 249 8.82 -3.57 -5.14
C LYS A 249 8.25 -3.06 -6.46
N ASP A 250 7.48 -3.92 -7.13
CA ASP A 250 6.78 -3.55 -8.37
C ASP A 250 5.85 -2.36 -8.13
N ILE A 251 5.66 -1.56 -9.18
CA ILE A 251 4.78 -0.39 -9.14
C ILE A 251 3.61 -0.60 -10.09
N TRP A 252 2.44 -0.10 -9.70
CA TRP A 252 1.30 0.04 -10.57
C TRP A 252 0.92 1.51 -10.66
N ILE A 253 1.09 2.06 -11.85
CA ILE A 253 0.84 3.48 -12.14
C ILE A 253 -0.34 3.61 -13.08
N ASN A 254 -1.10 4.65 -12.85
CA ASN A 254 -2.22 5.03 -13.70
C ASN A 254 -1.83 6.29 -14.47
N ILE A 255 -2.23 6.37 -15.73
CA ILE A 255 -1.96 7.52 -16.61
C ILE A 255 -3.29 8.10 -17.05
N HIS A 256 -3.55 9.38 -16.78
CA HIS A 256 -4.77 10.06 -17.24
C HIS A 256 -4.96 9.92 -18.76
N MET A 257 -6.21 9.85 -19.21
CA MET A 257 -6.54 9.68 -20.62
C MET A 257 -6.10 10.90 -21.47
N SER A 258 -6.08 12.08 -20.86
CA SER A 258 -5.66 13.33 -21.49
C SER A 258 -4.16 13.48 -21.67
N CYS A 259 -3.32 12.64 -21.04
CA CYS A 259 -1.87 12.72 -21.24
C CYS A 259 -1.53 12.52 -22.71
N ASP A 260 -0.82 13.45 -23.32
CA ASP A 260 -0.39 13.27 -24.71
C ASP A 260 0.75 12.25 -24.85
N SER A 261 1.12 11.91 -26.08
CA SER A 261 2.22 10.98 -26.33
C SER A 261 3.56 11.48 -25.77
N THR A 262 3.76 12.81 -25.74
CA THR A 262 4.98 13.42 -25.21
C THR A 262 5.07 13.20 -23.70
N TYR A 263 3.97 13.42 -22.97
CA TYR A 263 3.90 13.13 -21.53
C TYR A 263 4.26 11.67 -21.27
N VAL A 264 3.62 10.72 -21.98
CA VAL A 264 3.83 9.29 -21.72
C VAL A 264 5.26 8.85 -22.05
N THR A 265 5.83 9.35 -23.14
CA THR A 265 7.21 9.00 -23.53
C THR A 265 8.25 9.63 -22.62
N GLU A 266 8.07 10.88 -22.17
CA GLU A 266 8.96 11.50 -21.17
C GLU A 266 8.84 10.83 -19.80
N LEU A 267 7.64 10.43 -19.39
CA LEU A 267 7.45 9.61 -18.20
C LEU A 267 8.18 8.28 -18.31
N ALA A 268 8.03 7.57 -19.44
CA ALA A 268 8.73 6.31 -19.66
C ALA A 268 10.25 6.47 -19.58
N LYS A 269 10.83 7.54 -20.17
CA LYS A 269 12.26 7.85 -20.08
C LYS A 269 12.69 8.14 -18.64
N PHE A 270 11.87 8.91 -17.92
CA PHE A 270 12.11 9.24 -16.52
C PHE A 270 12.14 7.97 -15.66
N LEU A 271 11.15 7.08 -15.79
CA LEU A 271 11.10 5.81 -15.07
C LEU A 271 12.27 4.89 -15.46
N GLN A 272 12.60 4.79 -16.75
CA GLN A 272 13.73 3.99 -17.22
C GLN A 272 15.05 4.42 -16.57
N SER A 273 15.23 5.73 -16.37
CA SER A 273 16.49 6.31 -15.88
C SER A 273 16.60 6.34 -14.35
N ASN A 274 15.48 6.45 -13.63
CA ASN A 274 15.47 6.73 -12.19
C ASN A 274 14.90 5.58 -11.33
N LEU A 275 14.06 4.71 -11.90
CA LEU A 275 13.51 3.56 -11.18
C LEU A 275 14.48 2.38 -11.25
N ASN A 276 14.66 1.67 -10.13
CA ASN A 276 15.49 0.47 -10.07
C ASN A 276 15.14 -0.50 -11.22
N SER A 277 16.15 -1.02 -11.91
CA SER A 277 15.98 -1.88 -13.09
C SER A 277 15.25 -3.19 -12.80
N ASN A 278 15.23 -3.63 -11.54
CA ASN A 278 14.56 -4.84 -11.10
C ASN A 278 13.05 -4.66 -10.86
N ILE A 279 12.58 -3.40 -10.79
CA ILE A 279 11.17 -3.08 -10.56
C ILE A 279 10.40 -3.18 -11.87
N ASN A 280 9.32 -3.98 -11.87
CA ASN A 280 8.37 -4.02 -12.97
C ASN A 280 7.32 -2.92 -12.82
N ILE A 281 6.78 -2.48 -13.95
CA ILE A 281 5.89 -1.34 -14.05
C ILE A 281 4.57 -1.82 -14.66
N TYR A 282 3.54 -1.92 -13.82
CA TYR A 282 2.18 -2.10 -14.25
C TYR A 282 1.63 -0.75 -14.71
N VAL A 283 1.13 -0.69 -15.95
CA VAL A 283 0.65 0.57 -16.56
C VAL A 283 -0.84 0.43 -16.88
N GLU A 284 -1.65 1.29 -16.29
CA GLU A 284 -3.10 1.31 -16.50
C GLU A 284 -3.55 2.65 -17.08
N ASN A 285 -4.47 2.60 -18.04
CA ASN A 285 -5.12 3.78 -18.58
C ASN A 285 -6.17 4.32 -17.60
N SER A 286 -5.85 5.40 -16.89
CA SER A 286 -6.67 6.01 -15.84
C SER A 286 -7.18 4.97 -14.81
N ASN A 287 -8.30 5.19 -14.14
CA ASN A 287 -8.90 4.26 -13.16
C ASN A 287 -10.38 4.04 -13.50
N GLU A 288 -10.84 2.78 -13.50
CA GLU A 288 -12.26 2.42 -13.61
C GLU A 288 -13.04 3.13 -14.73
N VAL A 289 -12.36 3.39 -15.86
CA VAL A 289 -12.93 4.12 -17.01
C VAL A 289 -14.21 3.46 -17.53
N TRP A 290 -14.43 2.18 -17.25
CA TRP A 290 -15.69 1.49 -17.52
C TRP A 290 -16.94 2.21 -16.98
N SER A 291 -16.79 3.14 -16.03
CA SER A 291 -17.86 3.97 -15.47
C SER A 291 -18.04 5.28 -16.25
N PRO A 292 -19.05 5.40 -17.14
CA PRO A 292 -19.24 6.61 -17.96
C PRO A 292 -19.69 7.84 -17.14
N THR A 293 -20.26 7.62 -15.95
CA THR A 293 -20.78 8.66 -15.06
C THR A 293 -19.76 9.13 -14.03
N GLN A 294 -18.62 8.46 -13.92
CA GLN A 294 -17.57 8.86 -13.00
C GLN A 294 -16.94 10.16 -13.48
N LEU A 295 -16.90 11.13 -12.57
CA LEU A 295 -16.56 12.50 -12.91
C LEU A 295 -15.17 12.56 -13.54
N THR A 296 -15.04 13.43 -14.55
CA THR A 296 -13.83 13.73 -15.33
C THR A 296 -13.41 12.68 -16.39
N HIS A 297 -12.98 11.47 -16.05
CA HIS A 297 -12.45 10.51 -17.04
C HIS A 297 -13.52 9.77 -17.88
N GLY A 298 -14.69 9.44 -17.30
CA GLY A 298 -15.81 8.88 -18.07
C GLY A 298 -16.27 9.82 -19.20
N PRO A 299 -16.60 11.08 -18.90
CA PRO A 299 -16.91 12.09 -19.91
C PRO A 299 -15.79 12.32 -20.93
N TYR A 300 -14.52 12.30 -20.50
CA TYR A 300 -13.38 12.42 -21.41
C TYR A 300 -13.33 11.27 -22.41
N ASN A 301 -13.39 10.03 -21.92
CA ASN A 301 -13.39 8.83 -22.77
C ASN A 301 -14.53 8.87 -23.78
N LYS A 302 -15.73 9.26 -23.33
CA LYS A 302 -16.91 9.35 -24.19
C LYS A 302 -16.72 10.39 -25.30
N ALA A 303 -16.27 11.60 -24.97
CA ALA A 303 -16.06 12.65 -25.95
C ALA A 303 -14.96 12.29 -26.96
N GLU A 304 -13.88 11.67 -26.51
CA GLU A 304 -12.81 11.22 -27.39
C GLU A 304 -13.26 10.04 -28.29
N ALA A 305 -14.02 9.09 -27.75
CA ALA A 305 -14.61 8.00 -28.52
C ALA A 305 -15.52 8.52 -29.64
N ASP A 306 -16.37 9.52 -29.32
CA ASP A 306 -17.26 10.16 -30.28
C ASP A 306 -16.49 10.87 -31.40
N ASN A 307 -15.39 11.53 -31.06
CA ASN A 307 -14.50 12.16 -32.05
C ASN A 307 -13.86 11.14 -33.01
N TYR A 308 -13.54 9.95 -32.53
CA TYR A 308 -12.99 8.86 -33.36
C TYR A 308 -14.07 8.02 -34.07
N GLY A 309 -15.35 8.22 -33.76
CA GLY A 309 -16.44 7.40 -34.30
C GLY A 309 -16.39 5.94 -33.82
N ILE A 310 -15.87 5.68 -32.62
CA ILE A 310 -15.78 4.36 -31.99
C ILE A 310 -16.60 4.32 -30.69
N THR A 311 -16.81 3.13 -30.13
CA THR A 311 -17.55 3.00 -28.87
C THR A 311 -16.69 3.39 -27.65
N PHE A 312 -17.37 3.61 -26.53
CA PHE A 312 -16.74 3.95 -25.25
C PHE A 312 -15.69 2.91 -24.80
N ASP A 313 -16.03 1.62 -24.83
CA ASP A 313 -15.11 0.54 -24.45
C ASP A 313 -14.00 0.34 -25.50
N GLN A 314 -14.26 0.61 -26.78
CA GLN A 314 -13.25 0.57 -27.85
C GLN A 314 -12.21 1.68 -27.68
N ASN A 315 -12.59 2.90 -27.29
CA ASN A 315 -11.63 3.97 -27.06
C ASN A 315 -10.69 3.67 -25.88
N TYR A 316 -11.21 3.02 -24.83
CA TYR A 316 -10.36 2.53 -23.74
C TYR A 316 -9.33 1.52 -24.25
N ALA A 317 -9.76 0.55 -25.06
CA ALA A 317 -8.89 -0.48 -25.63
C ALA A 317 -7.83 0.10 -26.58
N ARG A 318 -8.22 1.01 -27.49
CA ARG A 318 -7.32 1.79 -28.36
C ARG A 318 -6.23 2.45 -27.53
N ARG A 319 -6.64 3.17 -26.48
CA ARG A 319 -5.73 3.93 -25.62
C ARG A 319 -4.77 3.03 -24.84
N THR A 320 -5.22 1.87 -24.36
CA THR A 320 -4.35 0.88 -23.72
C THR A 320 -3.24 0.38 -24.64
N VAL A 321 -3.56 0.14 -25.93
CA VAL A 321 -2.54 -0.23 -26.94
C VAL A 321 -1.56 0.92 -27.20
N GLU A 322 -2.02 2.17 -27.24
CA GLU A 322 -1.13 3.34 -27.37
C GLU A 322 -0.12 3.42 -26.24
N LEU A 323 -0.55 3.21 -24.99
CA LEU A 323 0.36 3.19 -23.84
C LEU A 323 1.42 2.08 -24.00
N SER A 324 1.02 0.88 -24.43
CA SER A 324 1.95 -0.22 -24.70
C SER A 324 2.99 0.16 -25.76
N ASN A 325 2.55 0.74 -26.88
CA ASN A 325 3.45 1.16 -27.96
C ASN A 325 4.41 2.27 -27.52
N TRP A 326 3.95 3.26 -26.74
CA TRP A 326 4.80 4.36 -26.28
C TRP A 326 5.83 3.93 -25.26
N PHE A 327 5.45 3.11 -24.27
CA PHE A 327 6.44 2.50 -23.38
C PHE A 327 7.40 1.59 -24.15
N GLY A 328 6.91 0.79 -25.09
CA GLY A 328 7.72 -0.07 -25.94
C GLY A 328 8.73 0.70 -26.80
N SER A 329 8.39 1.92 -27.24
CA SER A 329 9.31 2.78 -27.99
C SER A 329 10.51 3.28 -27.16
N VAL A 330 10.38 3.31 -25.83
CA VAL A 330 11.42 3.78 -24.90
C VAL A 330 12.18 2.61 -24.27
N PHE A 331 11.46 1.58 -23.80
CA PHE A 331 12.04 0.41 -23.13
C PHE A 331 12.46 -0.70 -24.10
N GLY A 332 12.05 -0.62 -25.37
CA GLY A 332 12.19 -1.69 -26.35
C GLY A 332 11.02 -2.68 -26.30
N SER A 333 10.67 -3.25 -27.45
CA SER A 333 9.54 -4.20 -27.57
C SER A 333 9.68 -5.43 -26.67
N ALA A 334 10.91 -5.92 -26.46
CA ALA A 334 11.19 -7.04 -25.56
C ALA A 334 10.90 -6.77 -24.07
N ALA A 335 10.68 -5.51 -23.68
CA ALA A 335 10.29 -5.16 -22.33
C ALA A 335 8.77 -5.26 -22.11
N ILE A 336 7.97 -5.22 -23.17
CA ILE A 336 6.50 -5.37 -23.10
C ILE A 336 6.16 -6.78 -22.63
N ASN A 337 5.21 -6.87 -21.71
CA ASN A 337 4.77 -8.08 -21.01
C ASN A 337 5.87 -8.77 -20.19
N ASN A 338 6.98 -8.07 -19.96
CA ASN A 338 8.04 -8.47 -19.03
C ASN A 338 8.20 -7.39 -17.94
N ARG A 339 9.06 -6.40 -18.17
CA ARG A 339 9.23 -5.26 -17.24
C ARG A 339 8.08 -4.27 -17.32
N ILE A 340 7.53 -4.03 -18.51
CA ILE A 340 6.36 -3.17 -18.71
C ILE A 340 5.12 -4.04 -18.87
N ARG A 341 4.21 -3.95 -17.90
CA ARG A 341 3.03 -4.81 -17.77
C ARG A 341 1.77 -3.99 -17.96
N VAL A 342 1.36 -3.79 -19.22
CA VAL A 342 0.18 -2.97 -19.52
C VAL A 342 -1.10 -3.70 -19.14
N ILE A 343 -2.01 -3.02 -18.46
CA ILE A 343 -3.23 -3.60 -17.89
C ILE A 343 -4.47 -3.08 -18.59
N LEU A 344 -5.34 -4.02 -18.99
CA LEU A 344 -6.66 -3.73 -19.55
C LEU A 344 -7.72 -3.95 -18.46
N ALA A 345 -8.11 -2.88 -17.75
CA ALA A 345 -9.10 -2.97 -16.69
C ALA A 345 -10.54 -3.04 -17.20
N GLY A 346 -11.39 -3.77 -16.47
CA GLY A 346 -12.81 -3.94 -16.73
C GLY A 346 -13.64 -3.91 -15.44
N GLN A 347 -14.97 -3.92 -15.59
CA GLN A 347 -15.89 -3.86 -14.46
C GLN A 347 -16.14 -5.26 -13.88
N HIS A 348 -16.03 -5.42 -12.56
CA HIS A 348 -16.25 -6.72 -11.90
C HIS A 348 -17.62 -7.32 -12.19
N ALA A 349 -18.68 -6.53 -12.02
CA ALA A 349 -20.06 -7.00 -12.23
C ALA A 349 -20.48 -7.10 -13.70
N TYR A 350 -19.64 -6.65 -14.65
CA TYR A 350 -19.95 -6.73 -16.08
C TYR A 350 -18.71 -7.09 -16.91
N ASN A 351 -18.45 -8.40 -16.97
CA ASN A 351 -17.30 -8.94 -17.70
C ASN A 351 -17.36 -8.71 -19.23
N GLY A 352 -18.53 -8.44 -19.80
CA GLY A 352 -18.72 -8.23 -21.24
C GLY A 352 -17.93 -7.04 -21.81
N ARG A 353 -17.53 -6.08 -20.97
CA ARG A 353 -16.67 -4.95 -21.39
C ARG A 353 -15.32 -5.43 -21.91
N SER A 354 -14.70 -6.38 -21.22
CA SER A 354 -13.42 -6.94 -21.64
C SER A 354 -13.54 -7.69 -22.97
N ASP A 355 -14.69 -8.25 -23.30
CA ASP A 355 -14.89 -8.87 -24.63
C ASP A 355 -14.87 -7.81 -25.73
N ILE A 356 -15.56 -6.69 -25.54
CA ILE A 356 -15.56 -5.58 -26.50
C ILE A 356 -14.13 -5.04 -26.68
N GLN A 357 -13.42 -4.85 -25.58
CA GLN A 357 -12.05 -4.32 -25.58
C GLN A 357 -11.06 -5.28 -26.28
N LEU A 358 -11.05 -6.56 -25.90
CA LEU A 358 -10.10 -7.54 -26.45
C LEU A 358 -10.36 -7.83 -27.94
N ASN A 359 -11.64 -7.97 -28.34
CA ASN A 359 -11.98 -8.13 -29.75
C ASN A 359 -11.57 -6.90 -30.57
N TYR A 360 -11.80 -5.69 -30.06
CA TYR A 360 -11.35 -4.48 -30.74
C TYR A 360 -9.83 -4.46 -30.95
N ILE A 361 -9.05 -4.90 -29.96
CA ILE A 361 -7.60 -4.97 -30.09
C ILE A 361 -7.19 -5.98 -31.16
N ASN A 362 -7.77 -7.18 -31.09
CA ASN A 362 -7.56 -8.24 -32.07
C ASN A 362 -7.84 -7.78 -33.50
N ASP A 363 -8.97 -7.11 -33.72
CA ASP A 363 -9.44 -6.76 -35.05
C ASP A 363 -8.70 -5.55 -35.66
N ASN A 364 -8.09 -4.70 -34.84
CA ASN A 364 -7.50 -3.42 -35.29
C ASN A 364 -5.98 -3.33 -35.13
N PHE A 365 -5.36 -4.10 -34.22
CA PHE A 365 -3.93 -4.02 -33.93
C PHE A 365 -3.19 -5.37 -33.98
N GLY A 366 -3.88 -6.48 -33.76
CA GLY A 366 -3.29 -7.82 -33.68
C GLY A 366 -3.58 -8.51 -32.35
N GLU A 367 -2.95 -9.65 -32.09
CA GLU A 367 -3.26 -10.47 -30.91
C GLU A 367 -3.11 -9.67 -29.60
N PRO A 368 -4.14 -9.60 -28.72
CA PRO A 368 -4.06 -8.79 -27.50
C PRO A 368 -2.86 -9.12 -26.59
N ARG A 369 -2.41 -10.37 -26.58
CA ARG A 369 -1.24 -10.83 -25.80
C ARG A 369 0.08 -10.21 -26.23
N ASP A 370 0.15 -9.55 -27.38
CA ASP A 370 1.35 -8.84 -27.84
C ASP A 370 1.44 -7.43 -27.24
N TYR A 371 0.33 -6.91 -26.71
CA TYR A 371 0.23 -5.53 -26.20
C TYR A 371 -0.08 -5.45 -24.70
N ILE A 372 -0.84 -6.42 -24.18
CA ILE A 372 -1.40 -6.38 -22.83
C ILE A 372 -0.86 -7.56 -22.02
N TYR A 373 -0.48 -7.27 -20.78
CA TYR A 373 0.03 -8.26 -19.84
C TYR A 373 -1.11 -9.02 -19.17
N ALA A 374 -2.15 -8.30 -18.73
CA ALA A 374 -3.30 -8.89 -18.05
C ALA A 374 -4.57 -8.06 -18.25
N THR A 375 -5.72 -8.73 -18.20
CA THR A 375 -6.98 -8.05 -17.87
C THR A 375 -7.07 -7.82 -16.36
N SER A 376 -7.87 -6.84 -15.92
CA SER A 376 -8.06 -6.62 -14.48
C SER A 376 -9.50 -6.33 -14.06
N THR A 377 -9.86 -6.74 -12.85
CA THR A 377 -11.20 -6.58 -12.24
C THR A 377 -11.10 -6.21 -10.76
N ALA A 378 -12.15 -5.64 -10.15
CA ALA A 378 -12.23 -5.52 -8.70
C ALA A 378 -12.57 -6.86 -8.01
N LEU A 379 -12.30 -6.96 -6.71
CA LEU A 379 -12.63 -8.10 -5.82
C LEU A 379 -13.39 -7.66 -4.56
N TYR A 380 -14.40 -6.81 -4.75
CA TYR A 380 -15.28 -6.42 -3.67
C TYR A 380 -16.26 -7.52 -3.29
N PHE A 381 -16.59 -7.55 -2.00
CA PHE A 381 -17.64 -8.39 -1.43
C PHE A 381 -18.42 -7.61 -0.38
N GLN A 382 -19.67 -7.97 -0.18
CA GLN A 382 -20.53 -7.40 0.86
C GLN A 382 -20.87 -8.47 1.91
N THR A 383 -21.81 -8.18 2.80
CA THR A 383 -22.43 -9.17 3.69
C THR A 383 -23.90 -9.33 3.33
N ASP A 384 -24.42 -10.56 3.35
CA ASP A 384 -25.86 -10.81 3.21
C ASP A 384 -26.63 -10.62 4.54
N SER A 385 -25.92 -10.29 5.62
CA SER A 385 -26.48 -10.08 6.96
C SER A 385 -26.17 -8.68 7.52
N PRO A 386 -26.37 -7.58 6.76
CA PRO A 386 -25.91 -6.24 7.15
C PRO A 386 -26.65 -5.63 8.35
N ASN A 387 -27.81 -6.20 8.71
CA ASN A 387 -28.64 -5.71 9.81
C ASN A 387 -28.47 -6.52 11.11
N SER A 388 -27.55 -7.50 11.15
CA SER A 388 -27.31 -8.30 12.36
C SER A 388 -26.58 -7.49 13.43
N ASP A 389 -26.94 -7.70 14.70
CA ASP A 389 -26.21 -7.19 15.87
C ASP A 389 -25.03 -8.11 16.27
N ASN A 390 -24.90 -9.28 15.66
CA ASN A 390 -23.84 -10.23 15.90
C ASN A 390 -22.73 -10.07 14.84
N LEU A 391 -21.55 -9.59 15.27
CA LEU A 391 -20.42 -9.33 14.38
C LEU A 391 -19.97 -10.55 13.57
N LYS A 392 -19.98 -11.74 14.20
CA LYS A 392 -19.64 -12.99 13.50
C LYS A 392 -20.66 -13.28 12.40
N THR A 393 -21.95 -13.04 12.62
CA THR A 393 -22.99 -13.24 11.59
C THR A 393 -22.77 -12.30 10.41
N ILE A 394 -22.36 -11.05 10.65
CA ILE A 394 -21.97 -10.12 9.58
C ILE A 394 -20.77 -10.69 8.80
N ASN A 395 -19.72 -11.16 9.48
CA ASN A 395 -18.53 -11.71 8.82
C ASN A 395 -18.84 -13.02 8.07
N ASP A 396 -19.65 -13.92 8.63
CA ASP A 396 -20.11 -15.15 7.97
C ASP A 396 -20.90 -14.80 6.70
N GLY A 397 -21.73 -13.75 6.74
CA GLY A 397 -22.43 -13.24 5.56
C GLY A 397 -21.50 -12.73 4.46
N MET A 398 -20.29 -12.27 4.81
CA MET A 398 -19.26 -11.94 3.83
C MET A 398 -18.66 -13.17 3.15
N ILE A 399 -18.44 -14.24 3.91
CA ILE A 399 -18.03 -15.54 3.34
C ILE A 399 -19.11 -16.07 2.39
N THR A 400 -20.40 -15.95 2.74
CA THR A 400 -21.50 -16.37 1.87
C THR A 400 -21.54 -15.56 0.57
N ASP A 401 -21.33 -14.25 0.61
CA ASP A 401 -21.25 -13.42 -0.60
C ASP A 401 -20.09 -13.86 -1.51
N ILE A 402 -18.88 -14.03 -0.95
CA ILE A 402 -17.72 -14.52 -1.71
C ILE A 402 -18.02 -15.91 -2.31
N SER A 403 -18.62 -16.81 -1.53
CA SER A 403 -19.00 -18.15 -1.99
C SER A 403 -19.98 -18.11 -3.16
N LYS A 404 -20.92 -17.16 -3.18
CA LYS A 404 -21.84 -16.97 -4.32
C LYS A 404 -21.06 -16.53 -5.57
N GLN A 405 -20.12 -15.59 -5.43
CA GLN A 405 -19.25 -15.15 -6.52
C GLN A 405 -18.35 -16.26 -7.10
N LEU A 406 -18.14 -17.35 -6.36
CA LEU A 406 -17.38 -18.53 -6.80
C LEU A 406 -18.22 -19.63 -7.44
N ASN A 407 -19.50 -19.74 -7.07
CA ASN A 407 -20.31 -20.92 -7.40
C ASN A 407 -21.51 -20.61 -8.31
N ASP A 408 -22.00 -19.38 -8.33
CA ASP A 408 -23.14 -19.00 -9.15
C ASP A 408 -22.71 -18.32 -10.46
N SER A 409 -22.67 -19.11 -11.53
CA SER A 409 -22.33 -18.65 -12.88
C SER A 409 -23.28 -17.59 -13.46
N GLN A 410 -24.47 -17.41 -12.86
CA GLN A 410 -25.45 -16.40 -13.30
C GLN A 410 -25.18 -15.02 -12.68
N LEU A 411 -24.32 -14.93 -11.66
CA LEU A 411 -23.96 -13.64 -11.08
C LEU A 411 -23.03 -12.85 -12.01
N GLY A 412 -23.30 -11.55 -12.16
CA GLY A 412 -22.42 -10.65 -12.90
C GLY A 412 -21.01 -10.60 -12.32
N THR A 413 -20.88 -10.80 -11.01
CA THR A 413 -19.62 -10.88 -10.23
C THR A 413 -19.03 -12.29 -10.14
N TYR A 414 -19.46 -13.22 -11.00
CA TYR A 414 -18.87 -14.56 -11.06
C TYR A 414 -17.41 -14.48 -11.52
N ARG A 415 -16.47 -14.77 -10.62
CA ARG A 415 -15.04 -14.45 -10.79
C ARG A 415 -14.38 -15.21 -11.95
N LEU A 416 -14.78 -16.46 -12.17
CA LEU A 416 -14.23 -17.30 -13.24
C LEU A 416 -14.50 -16.76 -14.65
N ASN A 417 -15.49 -15.88 -14.84
CA ASN A 417 -15.72 -15.20 -16.13
C ASN A 417 -14.50 -14.36 -16.54
N HIS A 418 -13.85 -13.69 -15.61
CA HIS A 418 -12.69 -12.85 -15.89
C HIS A 418 -11.41 -13.67 -16.03
N ILE A 419 -11.22 -14.67 -15.16
CA ILE A 419 -10.03 -15.53 -15.17
C ILE A 419 -9.95 -16.38 -16.44
N ASN A 420 -11.05 -17.07 -16.80
CA ASN A 420 -11.07 -17.90 -18.00
C ASN A 420 -10.90 -17.06 -19.27
N LYS A 421 -11.36 -15.80 -19.27
CA LYS A 421 -11.19 -14.88 -20.40
C LYS A 421 -9.74 -14.54 -20.62
N ALA A 422 -9.01 -14.13 -19.59
CA ALA A 422 -7.58 -13.86 -19.70
C ALA A 422 -6.80 -15.09 -20.19
N LYS A 423 -7.16 -16.28 -19.68
CA LYS A 423 -6.58 -17.55 -20.12
C LYS A 423 -6.85 -17.85 -21.59
N ASN A 424 -8.08 -17.66 -22.05
CA ASN A 424 -8.47 -17.89 -23.45
C ASN A 424 -7.72 -16.98 -24.43
N TRP A 425 -7.42 -15.74 -24.02
CA TRP A 425 -6.62 -14.80 -24.80
C TRP A 425 -5.10 -14.97 -24.63
N GLY A 426 -4.65 -15.92 -23.80
CA GLY A 426 -3.24 -16.22 -23.62
C GLY A 426 -2.43 -15.10 -22.99
N LEU A 427 -3.05 -14.29 -22.12
CA LEU A 427 -2.38 -13.16 -21.45
C LEU A 427 -1.41 -13.68 -20.38
N VAL A 428 -0.16 -13.22 -20.42
CA VAL A 428 0.94 -13.74 -19.57
C VAL A 428 0.67 -13.54 -18.07
N GLY A 429 0.13 -12.39 -17.70
CA GLY A 429 -0.26 -12.06 -16.32
C GLY A 429 -1.64 -12.56 -15.91
N GLY A 430 -2.37 -13.25 -16.80
CA GLY A 430 -3.72 -13.73 -16.55
C GLY A 430 -4.70 -12.61 -16.24
N CYS A 431 -5.50 -12.81 -15.18
CA CYS A 431 -6.43 -11.80 -14.68
C CYS A 431 -5.92 -11.27 -13.34
N THR A 432 -5.55 -10.01 -13.28
CA THR A 432 -5.17 -9.34 -12.02
C THR A 432 -6.39 -8.68 -11.37
N SER A 433 -6.22 -8.22 -10.13
CA SER A 433 -7.21 -7.39 -9.47
C SER A 433 -6.61 -6.04 -9.12
N TYR A 434 -7.20 -4.96 -9.66
CA TYR A 434 -6.72 -3.58 -9.44
C TYR A 434 -7.13 -3.01 -8.08
N GLU A 435 -8.11 -3.65 -7.43
CA GLU A 435 -8.53 -3.42 -6.05
C GLU A 435 -9.47 -4.51 -5.54
N GLY A 436 -9.68 -4.56 -4.23
CA GLY A 436 -10.62 -5.47 -3.60
C GLY A 436 -10.63 -5.34 -2.08
N GLY A 437 -11.63 -5.96 -1.46
CA GLY A 437 -11.85 -5.89 -0.02
C GLY A 437 -13.33 -5.80 0.35
N PRO A 438 -13.62 -5.62 1.65
CA PRO A 438 -15.00 -5.49 2.11
C PRO A 438 -15.60 -4.16 1.66
N HIS A 439 -16.80 -4.20 1.06
CA HIS A 439 -17.57 -3.04 0.61
C HIS A 439 -18.78 -2.80 1.51
N VAL A 440 -18.57 -2.86 2.83
CA VAL A 440 -19.57 -2.59 3.86
C VAL A 440 -18.85 -2.05 5.11
N PRO A 441 -19.41 -1.09 5.87
CA PRO A 441 -20.45 -0.17 5.42
C PRO A 441 -20.01 0.59 4.16
N SER A 442 -20.93 1.21 3.43
CA SER A 442 -20.62 2.03 2.25
C SER A 442 -21.75 2.99 1.93
N GLY A 443 -21.46 4.02 1.13
CA GLY A 443 -22.47 4.93 0.59
C GLY A 443 -23.08 5.93 1.59
N GLY A 444 -22.59 6.01 2.83
CA GLY A 444 -23.00 7.04 3.80
C GLY A 444 -24.19 6.69 4.68
N GLY A 445 -24.69 5.45 4.63
CA GLY A 445 -25.80 4.99 5.45
C GLY A 445 -25.44 4.87 6.95
N LEU A 446 -26.43 5.09 7.82
CA LEU A 446 -26.29 5.01 9.28
C LEU A 446 -26.87 3.72 9.88
N THR A 447 -27.65 2.96 9.10
CA THR A 447 -28.29 1.73 9.57
C THR A 447 -27.24 0.73 10.03
N ASN A 448 -27.35 0.28 11.29
CA ASN A 448 -26.47 -0.69 11.92
C ASN A 448 -24.96 -0.35 11.86
N LEU A 449 -24.62 0.94 11.68
CA LEU A 449 -23.27 1.39 11.36
C LEU A 449 -22.21 0.88 12.34
N GLY A 450 -22.48 0.97 13.64
CA GLY A 450 -21.51 0.56 14.66
C GLY A 450 -21.14 -0.92 14.60
N ASN A 451 -22.10 -1.80 14.34
CA ASN A 451 -21.83 -3.23 14.19
C ASN A 451 -21.08 -3.54 12.88
N LEU A 452 -21.41 -2.83 11.80
CA LEU A 452 -20.68 -2.93 10.53
C LEU A 452 -19.22 -2.45 10.66
N ILE A 453 -18.96 -1.37 11.42
CA ILE A 453 -17.59 -0.92 11.69
C ILE A 453 -16.86 -1.94 12.56
N ASN A 454 -17.46 -2.37 13.67
CA ASN A 454 -16.84 -3.30 14.61
C ASN A 454 -16.57 -4.68 13.98
N SER A 455 -17.36 -5.11 13.00
CA SER A 455 -17.10 -6.37 12.28
C SER A 455 -15.81 -6.34 11.45
N HIS A 456 -15.19 -5.17 11.23
CA HIS A 456 -13.89 -5.06 10.54
C HIS A 456 -12.68 -5.22 11.46
N ARG A 457 -12.92 -5.24 12.78
CA ARG A 457 -11.88 -5.38 13.82
C ARG A 457 -11.86 -6.76 14.47
N THR A 458 -12.66 -7.71 13.98
CA THR A 458 -12.75 -9.07 14.53
C THR A 458 -11.69 -10.01 13.94
N LYS A 459 -11.41 -11.11 14.63
CA LYS A 459 -10.58 -12.19 14.11
C LYS A 459 -11.22 -12.84 12.88
N GLU A 460 -12.55 -12.92 12.88
CA GLU A 460 -13.39 -13.42 11.80
C GLU A 460 -13.19 -12.60 10.52
N MET A 461 -13.04 -11.27 10.61
CA MET A 461 -12.66 -10.45 9.45
C MET A 461 -11.34 -10.89 8.84
N GLY A 462 -10.36 -11.28 9.67
CA GLY A 462 -9.10 -11.85 9.18
C GLY A 462 -9.33 -13.14 8.36
N ASN A 463 -10.28 -13.98 8.76
CA ASN A 463 -10.66 -15.17 8.00
C ASN A 463 -11.38 -14.81 6.69
N VAL A 464 -12.22 -13.76 6.70
CA VAL A 464 -12.88 -13.25 5.48
C VAL A 464 -11.84 -12.76 4.46
N ILE A 465 -10.83 -12.00 4.90
CA ILE A 465 -9.74 -11.55 4.02
C ILE A 465 -9.00 -12.74 3.41
N LYS A 466 -8.65 -13.76 4.23
CA LYS A 466 -8.02 -14.99 3.73
C LYS A 466 -8.89 -15.71 2.71
N TYR A 467 -10.17 -15.90 3.01
CA TYR A 467 -11.10 -16.57 2.11
C TYR A 467 -11.25 -15.81 0.78
N ASN A 468 -11.31 -14.48 0.81
CA ASN A 468 -11.42 -13.66 -0.40
C ASN A 468 -10.25 -13.83 -1.37
N TYR A 469 -9.03 -13.92 -0.83
CA TYR A 469 -7.81 -13.92 -1.65
C TYR A 469 -7.27 -15.32 -1.93
N GLN A 470 -7.37 -16.27 -0.99
CA GLN A 470 -6.88 -17.64 -1.18
C GLN A 470 -7.90 -18.47 -1.97
N GLU A 471 -9.08 -18.70 -1.39
CA GLU A 471 -10.13 -19.49 -2.05
C GLU A 471 -10.81 -18.70 -3.18
N GLY A 472 -11.03 -17.41 -2.93
CA GLY A 472 -11.74 -16.50 -3.82
C GLY A 472 -10.96 -16.08 -5.06
N TRP A 473 -9.65 -16.30 -5.12
CA TRP A 473 -8.81 -15.72 -6.17
C TRP A 473 -7.60 -16.59 -6.55
N GLU A 474 -6.66 -16.80 -5.63
CA GLU A 474 -5.46 -17.62 -5.87
C GLU A 474 -5.80 -19.03 -6.37
N ASN A 475 -6.63 -19.77 -5.63
CA ASN A 475 -6.97 -21.17 -5.92
C ASN A 475 -7.75 -21.36 -7.22
N ILE A 476 -8.34 -20.30 -7.77
CA ILE A 476 -9.08 -20.33 -9.03
C ILE A 476 -8.28 -19.77 -10.21
N GLY A 477 -7.00 -19.44 -10.02
CA GLY A 477 -6.08 -19.00 -11.07
C GLY A 477 -6.01 -17.49 -11.28
N GLY A 478 -6.39 -16.70 -10.26
CA GLY A 478 -6.20 -15.25 -10.26
C GLY A 478 -4.71 -14.87 -10.17
N GLY A 479 -4.31 -13.81 -10.86
CA GLY A 479 -2.98 -13.21 -10.80
C GLY A 479 -2.84 -12.24 -9.62
N LEU A 480 -1.89 -11.29 -9.71
CA LEU A 480 -1.67 -10.24 -8.72
C LEU A 480 -3.00 -9.61 -8.24
N ALA A 481 -3.22 -9.56 -6.93
CA ALA A 481 -4.40 -8.93 -6.34
C ALA A 481 -4.03 -7.73 -5.46
N MET A 482 -4.64 -6.59 -5.75
CA MET A 482 -4.47 -5.36 -4.98
C MET A 482 -5.54 -5.25 -3.89
N HIS A 483 -5.16 -5.08 -2.63
CA HIS A 483 -6.11 -4.62 -1.61
C HIS A 483 -6.41 -3.13 -1.82
N PHE A 484 -7.67 -2.74 -1.66
CA PHE A 484 -8.14 -1.42 -2.09
C PHE A 484 -7.41 -0.24 -1.46
N THR A 485 -6.98 -0.32 -0.19
CA THR A 485 -6.16 0.75 0.39
C THR A 485 -5.36 0.30 1.61
N LEU A 486 -4.16 0.84 1.78
CA LEU A 486 -3.23 0.47 2.86
C LEU A 486 -3.75 0.90 4.24
N ALA A 487 -4.27 2.13 4.34
CA ALA A 487 -4.90 2.63 5.56
C ALA A 487 -6.09 3.54 5.22
N SER A 488 -7.11 3.57 6.08
CA SER A 488 -8.19 4.56 6.00
C SER A 488 -8.92 4.61 7.33
N SER A 489 -9.45 5.78 7.70
CA SER A 489 -10.43 5.80 8.80
C SER A 489 -11.63 4.88 8.49
N TYR A 490 -12.25 4.34 9.54
CA TYR A 490 -13.46 3.53 9.44
C TYR A 490 -14.68 4.38 9.79
N ASN A 491 -15.61 4.50 8.84
CA ASN A 491 -16.78 5.38 8.97
C ASN A 491 -17.90 4.95 8.01
N ARG A 492 -19.00 5.72 7.94
CA ARG A 492 -20.17 5.43 7.08
C ARG A 492 -19.87 5.33 5.58
N TYR A 493 -18.77 5.88 5.10
CA TYR A 493 -18.35 5.81 3.70
C TYR A 493 -17.47 4.59 3.40
N GLY A 494 -16.95 3.95 4.45
CA GLY A 494 -16.45 2.58 4.39
C GLY A 494 -15.28 2.30 5.31
N CYS A 495 -15.00 1.01 5.44
CA CYS A 495 -13.94 0.45 6.28
C CYS A 495 -12.88 -0.23 5.40
N TRP A 496 -12.28 0.60 4.56
CA TRP A 496 -11.52 0.23 3.37
C TRP A 496 -10.10 -0.26 3.65
N GLY A 497 -9.41 0.39 4.58
CA GLY A 497 -7.99 0.14 4.88
C GLY A 497 -7.71 -1.26 5.42
N LEU A 498 -6.47 -1.72 5.20
CA LEU A 498 -5.90 -2.84 5.97
C LEU A 498 -5.71 -2.46 7.44
N THR A 499 -5.48 -1.18 7.72
CA THR A 499 -5.54 -0.59 9.06
C THR A 499 -6.35 0.69 9.06
N ASP A 500 -6.90 1.05 10.21
CA ASP A 500 -7.57 2.33 10.49
C ASP A 500 -6.68 3.34 11.24
N ASP A 501 -5.40 3.02 11.42
CA ASP A 501 -4.36 3.92 11.89
C ASP A 501 -3.05 3.64 11.16
N TYR A 502 -2.54 4.63 10.42
CA TYR A 502 -1.28 4.51 9.68
C TYR A 502 -0.06 4.31 10.59
N THR A 503 -0.18 4.59 11.89
CA THR A 503 0.87 4.37 12.89
C THR A 503 0.76 3.02 13.60
N ASN A 504 -0.36 2.31 13.44
CA ASN A 504 -0.63 1.03 14.07
C ASN A 504 -1.19 0.02 13.04
N PRO A 505 -0.33 -0.65 12.26
CA PRO A 505 -0.77 -1.59 11.24
C PRO A 505 -1.54 -2.81 11.79
N ASP A 506 -1.36 -3.14 13.07
CA ASP A 506 -1.94 -4.32 13.72
C ASP A 506 -3.17 -3.97 14.59
N ARG A 507 -3.76 -2.79 14.39
CA ARG A 507 -4.98 -2.32 15.07
C ARG A 507 -6.19 -3.23 14.82
N ASN A 508 -6.17 -3.99 13.73
CA ASN A 508 -7.15 -5.01 13.40
C ASN A 508 -6.48 -6.25 12.79
N TYR A 509 -7.27 -7.25 12.41
CA TYR A 509 -6.76 -8.55 11.94
C TYR A 509 -6.51 -8.63 10.42
N LYS A 510 -6.81 -7.59 9.64
CA LYS A 510 -6.66 -7.62 8.18
C LYS A 510 -5.19 -7.61 7.77
N MET A 511 -4.35 -6.74 8.35
CA MET A 511 -2.91 -6.72 8.03
C MET A 511 -2.24 -8.06 8.37
N LYS A 512 -2.56 -8.64 9.54
CA LYS A 512 -2.11 -9.98 9.89
C LYS A 512 -2.58 -11.03 8.88
N ALA A 513 -3.84 -10.96 8.42
CA ALA A 513 -4.34 -11.89 7.41
C ALA A 513 -3.55 -11.79 6.10
N ILE A 514 -3.22 -10.58 5.64
CA ILE A 514 -2.35 -10.36 4.48
C ILE A 514 -0.96 -10.96 4.69
N ARG A 515 -0.32 -10.70 5.84
CA ARG A 515 0.97 -11.32 6.19
C ARG A 515 0.90 -12.84 6.15
N ASP A 516 -0.17 -13.44 6.68
CA ASP A 516 -0.36 -14.89 6.67
C ASP A 516 -0.52 -15.42 5.22
N ILE A 517 -1.23 -14.71 4.33
CA ILE A 517 -1.40 -15.07 2.90
C ILE A 517 -0.05 -15.05 2.17
N ILE A 518 0.69 -13.95 2.28
CA ILE A 518 1.96 -13.75 1.56
C ILE A 518 3.17 -14.38 2.27
N SER A 519 3.00 -14.91 3.48
CA SER A 519 4.11 -15.59 4.15
C SER A 519 4.47 -16.81 3.33
N THR A 520 5.73 -16.91 2.91
CA THR A 520 6.26 -18.21 2.52
C THR A 520 6.19 -19.07 3.76
N LYS A 521 5.35 -20.11 3.76
CA LYS A 521 5.45 -21.17 4.75
C LYS A 521 6.87 -21.73 4.63
N THR A 522 7.80 -21.26 5.45
CA THR A 522 8.98 -22.04 5.82
C THR A 522 8.46 -23.16 6.71
N GLY A 523 7.74 -24.09 6.09
CA GLY A 523 7.42 -25.36 6.70
C GLY A 523 8.75 -26.06 6.89
N ILE A 524 9.27 -26.04 8.12
CA ILE A 524 10.09 -27.15 8.54
C ILE A 524 9.10 -28.31 8.57
N GLU A 525 9.14 -29.20 7.58
CA GLU A 525 8.54 -30.52 7.74
C GLU A 525 9.17 -31.13 8.99
N SER A 526 8.46 -31.08 10.11
CA SER A 526 8.77 -31.95 11.23
C SER A 526 8.41 -33.35 10.78
N GLN A 527 9.37 -34.05 10.18
CA GLN A 527 9.34 -35.50 10.16
C GLN A 527 9.36 -35.91 11.64
N PRO A 528 8.33 -36.59 12.16
CA PRO A 528 8.40 -37.15 13.51
C PRO A 528 9.52 -38.19 13.50
N ILE A 529 10.70 -37.80 13.95
CA ILE A 529 11.76 -38.74 14.27
C ILE A 529 11.22 -39.46 15.52
N GLU A 530 11.08 -40.80 15.46
CA GLU A 530 10.79 -41.65 16.63
C GLU A 530 11.70 -41.22 17.80
N ASP A 531 11.24 -41.33 19.05
CA ASP A 531 11.93 -40.81 20.24
C ASP A 531 13.35 -41.40 20.46
N VAL A 532 14.36 -40.95 19.69
CA VAL A 532 15.77 -41.38 19.80
C VAL A 532 16.45 -40.72 21.01
N ILE A 533 15.83 -39.68 21.57
CA ILE A 533 16.42 -38.79 22.57
C ILE A 533 15.49 -38.65 23.78
N ASN A 534 15.93 -39.19 24.90
CA ASN A 534 15.26 -39.02 26.19
C ASN A 534 16.05 -38.06 27.09
N LEU A 535 15.42 -36.95 27.49
CA LEU A 535 15.98 -35.92 28.38
C LEU A 535 15.23 -35.88 29.70
N SER A 536 15.90 -36.15 30.82
CA SER A 536 15.27 -36.09 32.15
C SER A 536 16.23 -35.67 33.27
N PRO A 537 15.78 -34.93 34.29
CA PRO A 537 14.49 -34.24 34.35
C PRO A 537 14.44 -33.07 33.37
N ASN A 538 13.25 -32.78 32.84
CA ASN A 538 12.98 -31.62 32.01
C ASN A 538 11.55 -31.14 32.33
N PRO A 539 11.35 -30.06 33.09
CA PRO A 539 12.34 -29.04 33.47
C PRO A 539 13.49 -29.52 34.38
N THR A 540 14.64 -28.86 34.31
CA THR A 540 15.84 -29.11 35.14
C THR A 540 16.25 -27.85 35.91
N GLU A 541 16.88 -28.01 37.09
CA GLU A 541 17.50 -26.93 37.88
C GLU A 541 18.98 -26.69 37.50
N GLY A 542 19.51 -27.43 36.52
CA GLY A 542 20.89 -27.25 36.06
C GLY A 542 21.51 -28.51 35.49
N VAL A 543 21.09 -29.69 35.93
CA VAL A 543 21.65 -30.97 35.45
C VAL A 543 20.55 -31.82 34.85
N LEU A 544 20.78 -32.33 33.65
CA LEU A 544 19.89 -33.30 33.00
C LEU A 544 20.67 -34.49 32.46
N GLN A 545 19.97 -35.60 32.29
CA GLN A 545 20.47 -36.84 31.71
C GLN A 545 19.93 -36.96 30.29
N LEU A 546 20.84 -37.13 29.34
CA LEU A 546 20.55 -37.46 27.95
C LEU A 546 20.78 -38.96 27.75
N VAL A 547 19.74 -39.67 27.34
CA VAL A 547 19.82 -41.07 26.89
C VAL A 547 19.61 -41.11 25.39
N LEU A 548 20.57 -41.70 24.69
CA LEU A 548 20.51 -41.91 23.24
C LEU A 548 20.41 -43.39 22.94
N GLU A 549 19.37 -43.75 22.20
CA GLU A 549 19.10 -45.14 21.79
C GLU A 549 19.79 -45.50 20.46
N LYS A 550 20.26 -44.49 19.72
CA LYS A 550 20.99 -44.59 18.46
C LYS A 550 22.14 -43.59 18.41
N GLN A 551 23.18 -43.91 17.64
CA GLN A 551 24.25 -42.97 17.33
C GLN A 551 23.77 -41.89 16.35
N LEU A 552 24.10 -40.63 16.64
CA LEU A 552 23.74 -39.46 15.83
C LEU A 552 24.96 -38.90 15.08
N ASP A 553 24.71 -38.07 14.07
CA ASP A 553 25.76 -37.40 13.28
C ASP A 553 26.36 -36.22 14.05
N GLU A 554 25.50 -35.44 14.71
CA GLU A 554 25.89 -34.27 15.50
C GLU A 554 24.88 -34.04 16.64
N ILE A 555 25.35 -33.55 17.79
CA ILE A 555 24.50 -33.16 18.91
C ILE A 555 25.12 -31.94 19.59
N SER A 556 24.35 -30.88 19.80
CA SER A 556 24.77 -29.69 20.53
C SER A 556 23.63 -29.10 21.36
N VAL A 557 23.99 -28.37 22.41
CA VAL A 557 23.04 -27.49 23.11
C VAL A 557 23.17 -26.10 22.52
N VAL A 558 22.04 -25.51 22.14
CA VAL A 558 21.95 -24.16 21.59
C VAL A 558 21.00 -23.29 22.42
N ASP A 559 21.22 -21.98 22.39
CA ASP A 559 20.26 -21.00 22.92
C ASP A 559 19.09 -20.76 21.93
N ILE A 560 18.14 -19.89 22.32
CA ILE A 560 16.97 -19.54 21.49
C ILE A 560 17.34 -18.84 20.16
N ASN A 561 18.53 -18.25 20.07
CA ASN A 561 19.04 -17.61 18.87
C ASN A 561 19.80 -18.59 17.97
N GLY A 562 19.92 -19.86 18.38
CA GLY A 562 20.66 -20.89 17.66
C GLY A 562 22.18 -20.89 17.90
N THR A 563 22.67 -20.10 18.87
CA THR A 563 24.09 -20.07 19.24
C THR A 563 24.46 -21.35 19.96
N THR A 564 25.47 -22.08 19.47
CA THR A 564 25.97 -23.28 20.14
C THR A 564 26.66 -22.94 21.46
N LEU A 565 26.13 -23.48 22.55
CA LEU A 565 26.72 -23.39 23.89
C LEU A 565 27.84 -24.43 24.05
N PHE A 566 27.55 -25.68 23.69
CA PHE A 566 28.54 -26.76 23.67
C PHE A 566 28.06 -27.95 22.82
N GLN A 567 29.02 -28.72 22.32
CA GLN A 567 28.81 -29.96 21.58
C GLN A 567 28.74 -31.14 22.56
N ILE A 568 28.00 -32.18 22.20
CA ILE A 568 27.84 -33.41 22.96
C ILE A 568 28.36 -34.57 22.11
N ASP A 569 29.01 -35.54 22.75
CA ASP A 569 29.36 -36.82 22.11
C ASP A 569 28.11 -37.43 21.46
N THR A 570 28.28 -38.21 20.39
CA THR A 570 27.17 -38.73 19.58
C THR A 570 26.92 -40.24 19.72
N LYS A 571 27.71 -40.97 20.52
CA LYS A 571 27.61 -42.42 20.72
C LYS A 571 26.39 -42.86 21.52
N VAL A 572 25.87 -44.06 21.28
CA VAL A 572 24.78 -44.65 22.08
C VAL A 572 25.14 -44.68 23.57
N GLY A 573 24.18 -44.36 24.43
CA GLY A 573 24.32 -44.44 25.89
C GLY A 573 23.77 -43.25 26.64
N SER A 574 23.97 -43.27 27.96
CA SER A 574 23.52 -42.24 28.89
C SER A 574 24.65 -41.28 29.24
N ARG A 575 24.36 -39.98 29.25
CA ARG A 575 25.32 -38.93 29.61
C ARG A 575 24.67 -37.80 30.41
N ARG A 576 25.46 -37.23 31.29
CA ARG A 576 25.09 -36.06 32.09
C ARG A 576 25.43 -34.78 31.32
N ILE A 577 24.47 -33.88 31.22
CA ILE A 577 24.64 -32.53 30.69
C ILE A 577 24.50 -31.57 31.87
N ASP A 578 25.52 -30.73 32.07
CA ASP A 578 25.54 -29.71 33.11
C ASP A 578 25.34 -28.32 32.50
N MET A 579 24.18 -27.75 32.75
CA MET A 579 23.75 -26.42 32.36
C MET A 579 23.72 -25.43 33.53
N SER A 580 24.30 -25.79 34.68
CA SER A 580 24.26 -24.98 35.90
C SER A 580 24.95 -23.62 35.75
N ALA A 581 25.76 -23.41 34.72
CA ALA A 581 26.39 -22.11 34.41
C ALA A 581 25.48 -21.14 33.63
N PHE A 582 24.36 -21.59 33.06
CA PHE A 582 23.50 -20.78 32.18
C PHE A 582 22.27 -20.24 32.93
N PRO A 583 21.71 -19.07 32.57
CA PRO A 583 20.53 -18.49 33.22
C PRO A 583 19.27 -19.32 32.97
N SER A 584 18.27 -19.22 33.86
CA SER A 584 16.94 -19.82 33.66
C SER A 584 16.35 -19.38 32.31
N GLY A 585 15.78 -20.32 31.57
CA GLY A 585 15.33 -20.05 30.20
C GLY A 585 15.05 -21.31 29.38
N VAL A 586 14.72 -21.10 28.11
CA VAL A 586 14.50 -22.16 27.13
C VAL A 586 15.75 -22.32 26.28
N TYR A 587 16.22 -23.56 26.20
CA TYR A 587 17.34 -23.99 25.37
C TYR A 587 16.88 -25.14 24.48
N PHE A 588 17.71 -25.52 23.51
CA PHE A 588 17.40 -26.65 22.63
C PHE A 588 18.60 -27.58 22.54
N LEU A 589 18.34 -28.88 22.63
CA LEU A 589 19.24 -29.90 22.14
C LEU A 589 19.05 -30.00 20.63
N LYS A 590 19.97 -29.47 19.83
CA LYS A 590 19.99 -29.58 18.38
C LYS A 590 20.77 -30.83 17.98
N TYR A 591 20.21 -31.67 17.12
CA TYR A 591 20.88 -32.91 16.70
C TYR A 591 20.66 -33.21 15.22
N LYS A 592 21.52 -34.04 14.65
CA LYS A 592 21.44 -34.49 13.27
C LYS A 592 21.44 -36.02 13.22
N ASP A 593 20.45 -36.61 12.54
CA ASP A 593 20.35 -38.05 12.29
C ASP A 593 20.27 -38.31 10.78
N SER A 594 21.22 -39.07 10.25
CA SER A 594 21.19 -39.54 8.86
C SER A 594 21.01 -38.39 7.85
N GLY A 595 21.66 -37.25 8.12
CA GLY A 595 21.55 -36.04 7.29
C GLY A 595 20.45 -35.05 7.68
N VAL A 596 19.48 -35.44 8.52
CA VAL A 596 18.29 -34.65 8.88
C VAL A 596 18.48 -33.99 10.25
N TRP A 597 18.12 -32.71 10.38
CA TRP A 597 18.19 -31.98 11.65
C TRP A 597 16.90 -32.13 12.46
N GLY A 598 17.07 -32.36 13.77
CA GLY A 598 16.00 -32.32 14.77
C GLY A 598 16.39 -31.46 15.97
N SER A 599 15.41 -31.16 16.84
CA SER A 599 15.66 -30.47 18.09
C SER A 599 14.70 -30.89 19.20
N THR A 600 15.19 -30.94 20.43
CA THR A 600 14.37 -31.18 21.63
C THR A 600 14.51 -30.02 22.61
N LYS A 601 13.39 -29.49 23.11
CA LYS A 601 13.37 -28.38 24.07
C LYS A 601 13.99 -28.81 25.41
N ILE A 602 14.83 -27.96 26.00
CA ILE A 602 15.31 -28.04 27.38
C ILE A 602 14.76 -26.82 28.15
N GLN A 603 14.04 -27.07 29.24
CA GLN A 603 13.55 -26.03 30.15
C GLN A 603 14.46 -25.98 31.38
N LEU A 604 15.25 -24.91 31.51
CA LEU A 604 16.09 -24.67 32.69
C LEU A 604 15.34 -23.72 33.63
N SER A 605 14.95 -24.21 34.79
CA SER A 605 14.18 -23.51 35.81
C SER A 605 14.94 -23.60 37.13
N LYS A 606 15.88 -22.67 37.34
CA LYS A 606 16.56 -22.49 38.64
C LYS A 606 15.72 -21.67 39.61
#